data_AF-A0A3L7QVM9-F1
#
_entry.id   AF-A0A3L7QVM9-F1
#
_cell.length_a   1.000
_cell.length_b   1.000
_cell.length_c   1.000
_cell.angle_alpha   90.00
_cell.angle_beta   90.00
_cell.angle_gamma   90.00
#
_symmetry.space_group_name_H-M   'P 1'
#
loop_
_entity.id
_entity.type
_entity.pdbx_description
1 polymer ?
#
loop_
_entity_poly.entity_id
_entity_poly.type
_entity_poly.pdbx_seq_one_letter_code
_entity_poly.pdbx_strand_id
1 'polypeptide(L)'
;MLTASQVAETYFLESRYMLLEIAAYLDRYDAASIREHSHNGNSSDHRKGEDPKLTLIRKALASLADPAAGIERTSALLKLFATL
;
A
#
# COMPACT_ATOMS: atom_id res chain seq x y z
N MET A 1 -7.09 6.20 28.83
CA MET A 1 -6.39 6.18 27.53
C MET A 1 -5.09 5.43 27.69
N LEU A 2 -4.67 4.67 26.68
CA LEU A 2 -3.37 4.02 26.68
C LEU A 2 -2.26 5.07 26.52
N THR A 3 -1.10 4.84 27.12
CA THR A 3 0.12 5.62 26.85
C THR A 3 0.67 5.27 25.45
N ALA A 4 1.57 6.09 24.91
CA ALA A 4 2.21 5.81 23.62
C ALA A 4 2.88 4.42 23.58
N SER A 5 3.56 4.04 24.66
CA SER A 5 4.21 2.71 24.78
C SER A 5 3.17 1.58 24.77
N GLN A 6 2.07 1.75 25.49
CA GLN A 6 0.99 0.75 25.53
C GLN A 6 0.29 0.62 24.18
N VAL A 7 0.11 1.72 23.42
CA VAL A 7 -0.42 1.67 22.05
C VAL A 7 0.52 0.87 21.16
N ALA A 8 1.83 1.16 21.19
CA ALA A 8 2.78 0.43 20.38
C ALA A 8 2.75 -1.07 20.69
N GLU A 9 2.83 -1.45 21.97
CA GLU A 9 2.82 -2.85 22.39
C GLU A 9 1.53 -3.58 22.01
N THR A 10 0.37 -2.95 22.22
CA THR A 10 -0.95 -3.55 21.96
C THR A 10 -1.14 -3.84 20.46
N TYR A 11 -0.69 -2.95 19.59
CA TYR A 11 -0.99 -3.03 18.14
C TYR A 11 0.18 -3.50 17.28
N PHE A 12 1.38 -3.70 17.85
CA PHE A 12 2.59 -4.04 17.09
C PHE A 12 2.44 -5.32 16.27
N LEU A 13 1.94 -6.40 16.89
CA LEU A 13 1.86 -7.71 16.25
C LEU A 13 0.90 -7.70 15.05
N GLU A 14 -0.27 -7.10 15.23
CA GLU A 14 -1.30 -6.99 14.20
C GLU A 14 -0.82 -6.07 13.06
N SER A 15 -0.26 -4.91 13.39
CA SER A 15 0.27 -3.97 12.39
C SER A 15 1.38 -4.62 11.56
N ARG A 16 2.26 -5.39 12.21
CA ARG A 16 3.31 -6.16 11.52
C ARG A 16 2.70 -7.18 10.57
N TYR A 17 1.68 -7.91 10.99
CA TYR A 17 1.00 -8.89 10.15
C TYR A 17 0.37 -8.23 8.92
N MET A 18 -0.36 -7.13 9.10
CA MET A 18 -0.97 -6.38 8.00
C MET A 18 0.07 -5.86 7.00
N LEU A 19 1.23 -5.38 7.47
CA LEU A 19 2.31 -4.94 6.58
C LEU A 19 2.90 -6.08 5.75
N LEU A 20 3.03 -7.28 6.34
CA LEU A 20 3.50 -8.47 5.61
C LEU A 20 2.51 -8.91 4.53
N GLU A 21 1.21 -8.86 4.81
CA GLU A 21 0.17 -9.17 3.82
C GLU A 21 0.20 -8.17 2.65
N ILE A 22 0.39 -6.87 2.93
CA ILE A 22 0.53 -5.85 1.89
C ILE A 22 1.80 -6.10 1.05
N ALA A 23 2.94 -6.41 1.68
CA ALA A 23 4.16 -6.73 0.94
C ALA A 23 3.96 -7.96 0.02
N ALA A 24 3.38 -9.03 0.55
CA ALA A 24 3.10 -10.24 -0.23
C ALA A 24 2.08 -9.99 -1.36
N TYR A 25 1.13 -9.06 -1.19
CA TYR A 25 0.25 -8.61 -2.26
C TYR A 25 1.05 -7.92 -3.39
N LEU A 26 1.94 -6.98 -3.04
CA LEU A 26 2.76 -6.27 -4.03
C LEU A 26 3.71 -7.21 -4.77
N ASP A 27 4.36 -8.14 -4.07
CA ASP A 27 5.24 -9.15 -4.68
C ASP A 27 4.49 -10.00 -5.72
N ARG A 28 3.27 -10.43 -5.39
CA ARG A 28 2.42 -11.21 -6.31
C ARG A 28 2.00 -10.39 -7.52
N TYR A 29 1.68 -9.10 -7.33
CA TYR A 29 1.37 -8.20 -8.43
C TYR A 29 2.56 -8.04 -9.37
N ASP A 30 3.75 -7.74 -8.84
CA ASP A 30 4.96 -7.52 -9.64
C ASP A 30 5.32 -8.80 -10.41
N ALA A 31 5.24 -9.97 -9.76
CA ALA A 31 5.45 -11.25 -10.43
C ALA A 31 4.43 -11.52 -11.55
N ALA A 32 3.16 -11.13 -11.37
CA ALA A 32 2.13 -11.26 -12.40
C ALA A 32 2.40 -10.32 -13.58
N SER A 33 2.74 -9.07 -13.31
CA SER A 33 3.11 -8.08 -14.32
C SER A 33 4.28 -8.56 -15.17
N ILE A 34 5.35 -9.09 -14.56
CA ILE A 34 6.51 -9.63 -15.29
C ILE A 34 6.09 -10.78 -16.23
N ARG A 35 5.24 -11.70 -15.77
CA ARG A 35 4.76 -12.83 -16.60
C ARG A 35 3.94 -12.34 -17.79
N GLU A 36 3.07 -11.35 -17.59
CA GLU A 36 2.26 -10.77 -18.66
C GLU A 36 3.13 -10.12 -19.75
N HIS A 37 4.16 -9.37 -19.34
CA HIS A 37 5.10 -8.75 -20.28
C HIS A 37 5.97 -9.77 -21.02
N SER A 38 6.38 -10.86 -20.36
CA SER A 38 7.17 -11.92 -20.99
C SER A 38 6.38 -12.72 -22.03
N HIS A 39 5.05 -12.81 -21.90
CA HIS A 39 4.20 -13.60 -22.79
C HIS A 39 3.78 -12.85 -24.06
N ASN A 40 3.72 -11.51 -24.02
CA ASN A 40 3.14 -10.72 -25.11
C ASN A 40 4.13 -10.22 -26.16
N GLY A 41 5.43 -10.55 -26.09
CA GLY A 41 6.43 -10.35 -27.16
C GLY A 41 6.64 -8.91 -27.66
N ASN A 42 5.89 -7.93 -27.15
CA ASN A 42 5.88 -6.58 -27.64
C ASN A 42 6.47 -5.67 -26.56
N SER A 43 7.79 -5.51 -26.66
CA SER A 43 8.65 -4.64 -25.86
C SER A 43 8.37 -3.17 -26.16
N SER A 44 7.15 -2.70 -25.92
CA SER A 44 6.87 -1.27 -25.90
C SER A 44 5.74 -0.95 -24.93
N ASP A 45 6.07 -0.02 -24.03
CA ASP A 45 5.20 0.67 -23.09
C ASP A 45 5.02 0.02 -21.71
N HIS A 46 6.09 0.10 -20.90
CA HIS A 46 6.13 -0.18 -19.44
C HIS A 46 5.14 0.64 -18.59
N ARG A 47 4.21 1.39 -19.20
CA ARG A 47 3.31 2.33 -18.53
C ARG A 47 1.93 2.42 -19.18
N LYS A 48 1.42 1.34 -19.76
CA LYS A 48 -0.04 1.24 -20.01
C LYS A 48 -0.76 1.20 -18.66
N GLY A 49 -0.97 2.39 -18.10
CA GLY A 49 -1.70 2.73 -16.87
C GLY A 49 -1.45 1.80 -15.69
N GLU A 50 -0.62 2.20 -14.72
CA GLU A 50 -0.62 1.54 -13.40
C GLU A 50 -2.06 1.39 -12.93
N ASP A 51 -2.45 0.19 -12.48
CA ASP A 51 -3.81 -0.07 -12.02
C ASP A 51 -4.19 1.00 -10.97
N PRO A 52 -5.30 1.74 -11.16
CA PRO A 52 -5.70 2.80 -10.24
C PRO A 52 -5.78 2.34 -8.77
N LYS A 53 -6.14 1.08 -8.53
CA LYS A 53 -6.14 0.47 -7.18
C LYS A 53 -4.73 0.34 -6.62
N LEU A 54 -3.77 -0.08 -7.44
CA LEU A 54 -2.37 -0.18 -7.02
C LEU A 54 -1.79 1.20 -6.70
N THR A 55 -2.07 2.20 -7.55
CA THR A 55 -1.68 3.58 -7.29
C THR A 55 -2.24 4.09 -5.95
N LEU A 56 -3.50 3.76 -5.62
CA LEU A 56 -4.11 4.12 -4.33
C LEU A 56 -3.43 3.44 -3.14
N ILE A 57 -3.13 2.14 -3.24
CA ILE A 57 -2.40 1.42 -2.18
C ILE A 57 -1.01 2.03 -1.94
N ARG A 58 -0.26 2.34 -3.01
CA ARG A 58 1.06 2.98 -2.87
C ARG A 58 0.97 4.37 -2.24
N LYS A 59 -0.04 5.17 -2.61
CA LYS A 59 -0.31 6.48 -1.97
C LYS A 59 -0.66 6.33 -0.49
N ALA A 60 -1.48 5.34 -0.14
CA ALA A 60 -1.83 5.07 1.26
C ALA A 60 -0.59 4.74 2.09
N LEU A 61 0.28 3.85 1.59
CA LEU A 61 1.55 3.50 2.26
C LEU A 61 2.46 4.71 2.46
N ALA A 62 2.62 5.55 1.43
CA ALA A 62 3.43 6.77 1.53
C ALA A 62 2.86 7.73 2.59
N SER A 63 1.54 7.87 2.66
CA SER A 63 0.87 8.70 3.67
C SER A 63 1.01 8.15 5.09
N LEU A 64 1.03 6.83 5.26
CA LEU A 64 1.22 6.20 6.58
C LEU A 64 2.66 6.34 7.08
N ALA A 65 3.63 6.30 6.17
CA ALA A 65 5.05 6.42 6.48
C ALA A 65 5.47 7.85 6.88
N ASP A 66 4.70 8.88 6.50
CA ASP A 66 4.99 10.26 6.86
C ASP A 66 4.80 10.48 8.38
N PRO A 67 5.86 10.74 9.17
CA PRO A 67 5.76 10.97 10.60
C PRO A 67 5.10 12.32 10.95
N ALA A 68 5.11 13.28 10.02
CA ALA A 68 4.65 14.65 10.23
C ALA A 68 3.21 14.90 9.75
N ALA A 69 2.45 13.84 9.47
CA ALA A 69 1.05 13.96 9.08
C ALA A 69 0.24 14.63 10.20
N GLY A 70 -0.01 15.94 10.06
CA GLY A 70 -0.81 16.77 10.97
C GLY A 70 -2.32 16.46 10.92
N ILE A 71 -2.70 15.32 10.33
CA ILE A 71 -4.07 14.86 10.15
C ILE A 71 -4.24 13.43 10.67
N GLU A 72 -5.47 13.08 11.01
CA GLU A 72 -5.85 11.73 11.42
C GLU A 72 -5.72 10.78 10.21
N ARG A 73 -4.72 9.88 10.28
CA ARG A 73 -4.31 9.03 9.15
C ARG A 73 -5.45 8.15 8.64
N THR A 74 -6.33 7.66 9.51
CA THR A 74 -7.47 6.83 9.10
C THR A 74 -8.44 7.63 8.24
N SER A 75 -8.83 8.83 8.67
CA SER A 75 -9.68 9.74 7.86
C SER A 75 -9.04 10.09 6.52
N ALA A 76 -7.73 10.32 6.49
CA ALA A 76 -7.01 10.60 5.24
C ALA A 76 -7.10 9.42 4.26
N LEU A 77 -6.87 8.19 4.73
CA LEU A 77 -6.96 6.98 3.93
C LEU A 77 -8.40 6.70 3.47
N LEU A 78 -9.40 6.90 4.34
CA LEU A 78 -10.81 6.76 3.95
C LEU A 78 -11.19 7.70 2.80
N LYS A 79 -10.75 8.96 2.88
CA LYS A 79 -10.96 9.94 1.79
C LYS A 79 -10.22 9.54 0.52
N LEU A 80 -8.98 9.05 0.65
CA LEU A 80 -8.19 8.56 -0.48
C LEU A 80 -8.89 7.38 -1.18
N PHE A 81 -9.44 6.42 -0.44
CA PHE A 81 -10.10 5.26 -1.03
C PHE A 81 -11.49 5.57 -1.59
N ALA A 82 -12.14 6.66 -1.14
CA ALA A 82 -13.42 7.11 -1.68
C ALA A 82 -13.31 7.79 -3.07
N THR A 83 -12.10 7.95 -3.62
CA THR A 83 -11.90 8.56 -4.95
C THR A 83 -11.97 7.57 -6.11
N LEU A 84 -12.11 6.27 -5.84
CA LEU A 84 -12.20 5.22 -6.86
C LEU A 84 -13.65 4.91 -7.23
#